data_AF-A0A9P7DB63-F1
#
_entry.id   AF-A0A9P7DB63-F1
#
_cell.length_a   1.000
_cell.length_b   1.000
_cell.length_c   1.000
_cell.angle_alpha   90.00
_cell.angle_beta   90.00
_cell.angle_gamma   90.00
#
_symmetry.space_group_name_H-M   'P 1'
#
loop_
_entity.id
_entity.type
_entity.pdbx_description
1 polymer ?
#
loop_
_entity_poly.entity_id
_entity_poly.type
_entity_poly.pdbx_seq_one_letter_code
_entity_poly.pdbx_strand_id
1 'polypeptide(L)'
;RIIRLNLLCNPTGKPNAFRAVDWLVERNNLYTKVIFAGTGPNRTIDHIIKQSPLIEVFRNCHVIMENAFYLKNRTIRHTHPDMAATIEKLRSHIQSTSSYMISQNRSAKRVIEDQIAVGMKLIQQKKVSLTMSSEDRYEAEAEDFNN
;
A
#
# COMPACT_ATOMS: atom_id res chain seq x y z
N ARG A 1 -15.03 4.23 -11.71
CA ARG A 1 -14.66 3.15 -12.67
C ARG A 1 -13.14 2.89 -12.74
N ILE A 2 -12.28 3.89 -12.48
CA ILE A 2 -10.81 3.81 -12.58
C ILE A 2 -10.12 2.88 -11.56
N ILE A 3 -10.66 2.76 -10.34
CA ILE A 3 -10.02 1.98 -9.24
C ILE A 3 -9.97 0.46 -9.51
N ARG A 4 -10.86 -0.08 -10.35
CA ARG A 4 -10.89 -1.53 -10.65
C ARG A 4 -9.77 -1.99 -11.60
N LEU A 5 -9.15 -1.08 -12.36
CA LEU A 5 -8.16 -1.43 -13.39
C LEU A 5 -6.73 -1.57 -12.86
N ASN A 6 -6.45 -1.09 -11.65
CA ASN A 6 -5.09 -1.09 -11.08
C ASN A 6 -4.85 -2.19 -10.03
N LEU A 7 -5.81 -3.11 -9.84
CA LEU A 7 -5.65 -4.16 -8.83
C LEU A 7 -4.71 -5.28 -9.30
N LEU A 8 -4.78 -5.61 -10.59
CA LEU A 8 -4.03 -6.70 -11.20
C LEU A 8 -3.21 -6.20 -12.39
N CYS A 9 -1.97 -6.66 -12.50
CA CYS A 9 -1.11 -6.46 -13.67
C CYS A 9 -0.61 -7.81 -14.19
N ASN A 10 -0.30 -7.90 -15.48
CA ASN A 10 0.33 -9.08 -16.06
C ASN A 10 1.77 -8.75 -16.49
N PRO A 11 2.74 -8.82 -15.57
CA PRO A 11 4.13 -8.47 -15.87
C PRO A 11 4.79 -9.45 -16.86
N THR A 12 4.17 -10.60 -17.14
CA THR A 12 4.72 -11.63 -18.04
C THR A 12 4.11 -11.64 -19.43
N GLY A 13 2.98 -10.94 -19.64
CA GLY A 13 2.20 -10.98 -20.88
C GLY A 13 1.50 -12.32 -21.19
N LYS A 14 1.68 -13.36 -20.38
CA LYS A 14 1.11 -14.70 -20.62
C LYS A 14 -0.36 -14.79 -20.23
N PRO A 15 -1.19 -15.62 -20.91
CA PRO A 15 -2.58 -15.81 -20.53
C PRO A 15 -2.69 -16.32 -19.08
N ASN A 16 -3.66 -15.80 -18.33
CA ASN A 16 -3.92 -16.14 -16.91
C ASN A 16 -2.75 -15.91 -15.94
N ALA A 17 -1.75 -15.10 -16.31
CA ALA A 17 -0.58 -14.79 -15.48
C ALA A 17 -0.69 -13.44 -14.75
N PHE A 18 -1.90 -13.00 -14.44
CA PHE A 18 -2.13 -11.78 -13.66
C PHE A 18 -1.62 -11.93 -12.22
N ARG A 19 -1.17 -10.82 -11.65
CA ARG A 19 -0.65 -10.69 -10.29
C ARG A 19 -1.22 -9.43 -9.65
N ALA A 20 -1.43 -9.46 -8.34
CA ALA A 20 -1.76 -8.26 -7.61
C ALA A 20 -0.61 -7.24 -7.74
N VAL A 21 -0.95 -5.98 -8.00
CA VAL A 21 0.06 -4.91 -8.13
C VAL A 21 0.86 -4.76 -6.84
N ASP A 22 0.22 -4.96 -5.69
CA ASP A 22 0.86 -4.94 -4.37
C ASP A 22 2.03 -5.93 -4.29
N TRP A 23 1.88 -7.15 -4.80
CA TRP A 23 2.97 -8.14 -4.82
C TRP A 23 4.17 -7.68 -5.67
N LEU A 24 3.92 -6.93 -6.74
CA LEU A 24 5.01 -6.37 -7.56
C LEU A 24 5.75 -5.27 -6.77
N VAL A 25 5.00 -4.42 -6.07
CA VAL A 25 5.54 -3.35 -5.22
C VAL A 25 6.33 -3.95 -4.04
N GLU A 26 5.79 -4.95 -3.37
CA GLU A 26 6.45 -5.69 -2.29
C GLU A 26 7.75 -6.34 -2.77
N ARG A 27 7.73 -7.01 -3.93
CA ARG A 27 8.94 -7.61 -4.49
C ARG A 27 10.00 -6.56 -4.81
N ASN A 28 9.61 -5.42 -5.36
CA ASN A 28 10.53 -4.32 -5.64
C ASN A 28 11.10 -3.75 -4.33
N ASN A 29 10.26 -3.56 -3.31
CA ASN A 29 10.72 -3.12 -1.98
C ASN A 29 11.68 -4.12 -1.34
N LEU A 30 11.43 -5.43 -1.46
CA LEU A 30 12.33 -6.46 -0.96
C LEU A 30 13.73 -6.32 -1.58
N TYR A 31 13.81 -6.18 -2.91
CA TYR A 31 15.10 -6.00 -3.56
C TYR A 31 15.79 -4.71 -3.13
N THR A 32 15.08 -3.58 -3.15
CA THR A 32 15.68 -2.26 -2.92
C THR A 32 16.01 -1.99 -1.46
N LYS A 33 15.18 -2.44 -0.52
CA LYS A 33 15.28 -2.08 0.91
C LYS A 33 15.87 -3.18 1.78
N VAL A 34 15.90 -4.42 1.31
CA VAL A 34 16.36 -5.58 2.09
C VAL A 34 17.58 -6.22 1.46
N ILE A 35 17.51 -6.64 0.20
CA ILE A 35 18.58 -7.43 -0.44
C ILE A 35 19.77 -6.56 -0.83
N PHE A 36 19.52 -5.45 -1.55
CA PHE A 36 20.58 -4.59 -2.11
C PHE A 36 20.75 -3.26 -1.36
N ALA A 37 20.15 -3.14 -0.17
CA ALA A 37 20.24 -1.92 0.63
C ALA A 37 21.58 -1.74 1.35
N GLY A 38 22.47 -2.74 1.30
CA GLY A 38 23.66 -2.81 2.14
C GLY A 38 23.35 -3.29 3.56
N THR A 39 24.39 -3.49 4.35
CA THR A 39 24.29 -4.01 5.73
C THR A 39 25.00 -3.08 6.71
N GLY A 40 24.45 -2.95 7.92
CA GLY A 40 25.01 -2.13 9.00
C GLY A 40 25.15 -0.65 8.60
N PRO A 41 26.33 -0.03 8.78
CA PRO A 41 26.54 1.40 8.53
C PRO A 41 26.41 1.78 7.05
N ASN A 42 26.52 0.80 6.14
CA ASN A 42 26.38 1.03 4.70
C ASN A 42 24.92 1.11 4.23
N ARG A 43 23.94 0.85 5.13
CA ARG A 43 22.52 0.93 4.83
C ARG A 43 22.02 2.38 4.92
N THR A 44 22.45 3.21 3.98
CA THR A 44 22.04 4.62 3.87
C THR A 44 21.04 4.82 2.73
N ILE A 45 20.22 5.86 2.83
CA ILE A 45 19.27 6.22 1.77
C ILE A 45 20.02 6.53 0.46
N ASP A 46 21.15 7.23 0.55
CA ASP A 46 21.99 7.54 -0.60
C ASP A 46 22.53 6.29 -1.29
N HIS A 47 22.93 5.28 -0.51
CA HIS A 47 23.35 4.00 -1.07
C HIS A 47 22.18 3.30 -1.78
N ILE A 48 21.01 3.22 -1.12
CA ILE A 48 19.82 2.60 -1.70
C ILE A 48 19.41 3.29 -3.02
N ILE A 49 19.41 4.62 -3.06
CA ILE A 49 19.09 5.39 -4.27
C ILE A 49 20.09 5.05 -5.38
N LYS A 50 21.40 5.09 -5.08
CA LYS A 50 22.46 4.75 -6.04
C LYS A 50 22.37 3.32 -6.57
N GLN A 51 21.99 2.35 -5.73
CA GLN A 51 21.88 0.94 -6.11
C GLN A 51 20.57 0.62 -6.84
N SER A 52 19.49 1.37 -6.59
CA SER A 52 18.15 1.08 -7.14
C SER A 52 18.08 0.86 -8.66
N PRO A 53 18.73 1.67 -9.54
CA PRO A 53 18.71 1.40 -10.98
C PRO A 53 19.51 0.17 -11.40
N LEU A 54 20.42 -0.32 -10.54
CA LEU A 54 21.30 -1.45 -10.84
C LEU A 54 20.73 -2.81 -10.39
N ILE A 55 19.59 -2.81 -9.68
CA ILE A 55 18.96 -4.02 -9.13
C ILE A 55 18.74 -5.09 -10.20
N GLU A 56 18.32 -4.70 -11.41
CA GLU A 56 18.11 -5.66 -12.50
C GLU A 56 19.41 -6.32 -12.93
N VAL A 57 20.50 -5.55 -13.03
CA VAL A 57 21.83 -6.08 -13.35
C VAL A 57 22.31 -7.05 -12.27
N PHE A 58 22.16 -6.71 -10.98
CA PHE A 58 22.53 -7.62 -9.89
C PHE A 58 21.73 -8.91 -9.91
N ARG A 59 20.42 -8.83 -10.17
CA ARG A 59 19.57 -10.02 -10.29
C ARG A 59 20.04 -10.91 -11.44
N ASN A 60 20.38 -10.33 -12.58
CA ASN A 60 20.91 -11.09 -13.72
C ASN A 60 22.25 -11.75 -13.38
N CYS A 61 23.16 -11.06 -12.70
CA CYS A 61 24.42 -11.64 -12.24
C CYS A 61 24.20 -12.85 -11.32
N HIS A 62 23.28 -12.75 -10.35
CA HIS A 62 22.92 -13.88 -9.49
C HIS A 62 22.39 -15.07 -10.29
N VAL A 63 21.46 -14.83 -11.23
CA VAL A 63 20.92 -15.89 -12.10
C VAL A 63 22.01 -16.57 -12.92
N ILE A 64 22.95 -15.79 -13.49
CA ILE A 64 24.09 -16.32 -14.25
C ILE A 64 24.95 -17.23 -13.37
N MET A 65 25.31 -16.76 -12.16
CA MET A 65 26.12 -17.53 -11.23
C MET A 65 25.40 -18.82 -10.80
N GLU A 66 24.12 -18.74 -10.44
CA GLU A 66 23.33 -19.91 -10.09
C GLU A 66 23.25 -20.94 -11.24
N ASN A 67 23.15 -20.46 -12.48
CA ASN A 67 23.17 -21.30 -13.69
C ASN A 67 24.53 -21.96 -13.89
N ALA A 68 25.61 -21.20 -13.75
CA ALA A 68 26.97 -21.71 -13.91
C ALA A 68 27.29 -22.80 -12.88
N PHE A 69 26.85 -22.65 -11.63
CA PHE A 69 27.12 -23.63 -10.58
C PHE A 69 26.18 -24.84 -10.56
N TYR A 70 25.26 -24.98 -11.52
CA TYR A 70 24.29 -26.09 -11.58
C TYR A 70 23.68 -26.41 -10.21
N LEU A 71 23.29 -25.39 -9.44
CA LEU A 71 22.66 -25.60 -8.13
C LEU A 71 21.38 -26.42 -8.37
N LYS A 72 21.45 -27.74 -8.15
CA LYS A 72 20.38 -28.70 -8.51
C LYS A 72 19.14 -28.56 -7.63
N ASN A 73 19.30 -28.00 -6.43
CA ASN A 73 18.24 -27.87 -5.43
C ASN A 73 17.48 -26.55 -5.56
N ARG A 74 17.23 -26.09 -6.78
CA ARG A 74 16.36 -24.92 -6.92
C ARG A 74 14.91 -25.37 -6.83
N THR A 75 14.19 -24.88 -5.83
CA THR A 75 12.72 -24.96 -5.74
C THR A 75 12.03 -24.05 -6.77
N ILE A 76 12.55 -23.91 -8.00
CA ILE A 76 11.91 -23.12 -9.08
C ILE A 76 10.70 -23.83 -9.68
N ARG A 77 10.59 -25.14 -9.49
CA ARG A 77 9.39 -25.90 -9.87
C ARG A 77 8.44 -25.99 -8.69
N HIS A 78 7.97 -24.83 -8.23
CA HIS A 78 6.66 -24.82 -7.60
C HIS A 78 5.65 -25.11 -8.72
N THR A 79 5.25 -26.38 -8.86
CA THR A 79 4.05 -26.70 -9.64
C THR A 79 2.95 -25.76 -9.17
N HIS A 80 2.24 -25.14 -10.12
CA HIS A 80 1.16 -24.23 -9.77
C HIS A 80 0.25 -24.95 -8.76
N PRO A 81 -0.03 -24.34 -7.60
CA PRO A 81 -0.88 -24.99 -6.62
C PRO A 81 -2.21 -25.28 -7.29
N ASP A 82 -2.63 -26.54 -7.25
CA ASP A 82 -3.96 -26.90 -7.71
C ASP A 82 -4.96 -26.21 -6.77
N MET A 83 -5.54 -25.12 -7.27
CA MET A 83 -6.46 -24.30 -6.51
C MET A 83 -7.91 -24.74 -6.69
N ALA A 84 -8.19 -25.85 -7.40
CA ALA A 84 -9.56 -26.31 -7.64
C ALA A 84 -10.33 -26.48 -6.32
N ALA A 85 -9.73 -27.17 -5.35
CA ALA A 85 -10.33 -27.36 -4.02
C ALA A 85 -10.52 -26.04 -3.26
N THR A 86 -9.56 -25.12 -3.34
CA THR A 86 -9.64 -23.80 -2.68
C THR A 86 -10.75 -22.95 -3.29
N ILE A 87 -10.86 -22.93 -4.62
CA ILE A 87 -11.89 -22.19 -5.35
C ILE A 87 -13.27 -22.77 -5.05
N GLU A 88 -13.40 -24.10 -5.01
CA GLU A 88 -14.67 -24.74 -4.65
C GLU A 88 -15.08 -24.39 -3.22
N LYS A 89 -14.15 -24.47 -2.27
CA LYS A 89 -14.41 -24.10 -0.88
C LYS A 89 -14.80 -22.63 -0.74
N LEU A 90 -14.14 -21.74 -1.47
CA LEU A 90 -14.48 -20.32 -1.52
C LEU A 90 -15.86 -20.09 -2.12
N ARG A 91 -16.20 -20.79 -3.22
CA ARG A 91 -17.52 -20.72 -3.87
C ARG A 91 -18.62 -21.13 -2.89
N SER A 92 -18.47 -22.27 -2.24
CA SER A 92 -19.42 -22.76 -1.23
C SER A 92 -19.56 -21.77 -0.07
N HIS A 93 -18.45 -21.18 0.39
CA HIS A 93 -18.49 -20.18 1.45
C HIS A 93 -19.25 -18.92 1.01
N ILE A 94 -18.92 -18.37 -0.15
CA ILE A 94 -19.59 -17.18 -0.71
C ILE A 94 -21.09 -17.44 -0.94
N GLN A 95 -21.48 -18.63 -1.39
CA GLN A 95 -22.89 -19.02 -1.53
C GLN A 95 -23.58 -19.09 -0.16
N SER A 96 -22.98 -19.78 0.82
CA SER A 96 -23.55 -19.90 2.17
C SER A 96 -23.72 -18.55 2.87
N THR A 97 -22.74 -17.65 2.72
CA THR A 97 -22.76 -16.35 3.37
C THR A 97 -23.53 -15.33 2.55
N SER A 98 -23.73 -15.56 1.25
CA SER A 98 -24.42 -14.66 0.29
C SER A 98 -23.93 -13.21 0.39
N SER A 99 -22.62 -13.01 0.56
CA SER A 99 -22.01 -11.70 0.84
C SER A 99 -22.13 -10.70 -0.31
N TYR A 100 -22.42 -11.19 -1.52
CA TYR A 100 -22.59 -10.41 -2.75
C TYR A 100 -24.02 -9.91 -2.95
N MET A 101 -24.99 -10.35 -2.15
CA MET A 101 -26.37 -9.88 -2.21
C MET A 101 -26.67 -8.90 -1.07
N ILE A 102 -27.38 -7.82 -1.41
CA ILE A 102 -27.97 -6.90 -0.44
C ILE A 102 -29.22 -7.59 0.13
N SER A 103 -29.18 -7.96 1.41
CA SER A 103 -30.33 -8.49 2.14
C SER A 103 -30.89 -7.38 3.04
N GLN A 104 -32.21 -7.18 2.99
CA GLN A 104 -32.90 -6.11 3.72
C GLN A 104 -32.78 -6.23 5.26
N ASN A 105 -32.28 -7.36 5.79
CA ASN A 105 -32.24 -7.64 7.23
C ASN A 105 -30.83 -7.95 7.79
N ARG A 106 -29.75 -7.69 7.04
CA ARG A 106 -28.38 -7.78 7.62
C ARG A 106 -28.07 -6.52 8.41
N SER A 107 -28.04 -6.64 9.75
CA SER A 107 -27.46 -5.60 10.60
C SER A 107 -25.96 -5.85 10.79
N ALA A 108 -25.17 -4.78 10.88
CA ALA A 108 -23.77 -4.87 11.23
C ALA A 108 -23.64 -4.88 12.76
N LYS A 109 -22.84 -5.80 13.33
CA LYS A 109 -22.54 -5.82 14.78
C LYS A 109 -21.91 -4.52 15.27
N ARG A 110 -21.22 -3.82 14.36
CA ARG A 110 -20.61 -2.51 14.62
C ARG A 110 -20.81 -1.64 13.39
N VAL A 111 -21.40 -0.48 13.59
CA VAL A 111 -21.49 0.57 12.57
C VAL A 111 -20.21 1.39 12.67
N ILE A 112 -19.46 1.48 11.56
CA ILE A 112 -18.30 2.37 11.48
C ILE A 112 -18.85 3.75 11.15
N GLU A 113 -18.59 4.72 12.02
CA GLU A 113 -18.98 6.10 11.79
C GLU A 113 -18.22 6.70 10.61
N ASP A 114 -18.90 7.58 9.86
CA ASP A 114 -18.29 8.35 8.80
C ASP A 114 -17.28 9.34 9.38
N GLN A 115 -16.00 8.94 9.37
CA GLN A 115 -14.91 9.73 9.91
C GLN A 115 -14.70 11.05 9.15
N ILE A 116 -15.15 11.15 7.89
CA ILE A 116 -15.10 12.40 7.12
C ILE A 116 -16.12 13.38 7.69
N ALA A 117 -17.36 12.93 7.93
CA ALA A 117 -18.39 13.74 8.55
C ALA A 117 -18.01 14.16 9.98
N VAL A 118 -17.42 13.25 10.77
CA VAL A 118 -16.89 13.56 12.11
C VAL A 118 -15.78 14.61 12.03
N GLY A 119 -14.83 14.45 11.11
CA GLY A 119 -13.77 15.43 10.87
C GLY A 119 -14.29 16.81 10.47
N MET A 120 -15.28 16.85 9.57
CA MET A 120 -15.92 18.10 9.12
C MET A 120 -16.62 18.84 10.27
N LYS A 121 -17.28 18.12 11.18
CA LYS A 121 -17.88 18.71 12.39
C LYS A 121 -16.81 19.33 13.30
N LEU A 122 -15.70 18.63 13.53
CA LEU A 122 -14.60 19.15 14.35
C LEU A 122 -13.98 20.41 13.75
N ILE A 123 -13.80 20.45 12.43
CA ILE A 123 -13.27 21.63 11.72
C ILE A 123 -14.22 22.82 11.84
N GLN A 124 -15.53 22.61 11.65
CA GLN A 124 -16.53 23.66 11.76
C GLN A 124 -16.65 24.20 13.19
N GLN A 125 -16.65 23.33 14.20
CA GLN A 125 -16.67 23.75 15.61
C GLN A 125 -15.44 24.59 15.96
N LYS A 126 -14.24 24.17 15.51
CA LYS A 126 -13.00 24.93 15.72
C LYS A 126 -13.02 26.29 15.03
N LYS A 127 -13.63 26.40 13.84
CA LYS A 127 -13.78 27.67 13.12
C LYS A 127 -14.69 28.64 13.88
N VAL A 128 -15.79 28.15 14.46
CA VAL A 128 -16.72 28.97 15.28
C VAL A 128 -16.05 29.49 16.55
N SER A 129 -15.21 28.68 17.21
CA SER A 129 -14.45 29.10 18.39
C SER A 129 -13.42 30.19 18.11
N LEU A 130 -12.81 30.18 16.92
CA LEU A 130 -11.83 31.19 16.49
C LEU A 130 -12.48 32.52 16.09
N THR A 131 -13.68 32.50 15.51
CA THR A 131 -14.45 33.72 15.20
C THR A 131 -14.98 34.42 16.45
N MET A 132 -15.32 33.68 17.52
CA MET A 132 -15.77 34.30 18.78
C MET A 132 -14.64 34.90 19.62
N SER A 133 -13.36 34.55 19.38
CA SER A 133 -12.24 35.13 20.14
C SER A 133 -11.57 36.33 19.45
N SER A 134 -12.02 36.70 18.25
CA SER A 134 -11.38 37.74 17.43
C SER A 134 -12.18 39.05 17.36
N GLU A 135 -13.36 39.13 17.97
CA GLU A 135 -14.19 40.35 17.97
C GLU A 135 -13.88 41.34 19.14
N ASP A 136 -13.04 40.99 20.11
CA ASP A 136 -12.83 41.79 21.35
C ASP A 136 -11.48 42.54 21.45
N ARG A 137 -10.75 42.81 20.37
CA ARG A 137 -9.52 43.64 20.45
C ARG A 137 -9.31 44.59 19.28
N TYR A 138 -9.87 45.79 19.38
CA TYR A 138 -9.36 46.97 18.69
C TYR A 138 -9.53 48.23 19.55
N GLU A 139 -8.60 48.45 20.49
CA GLU A 139 -8.12 49.79 20.84
C GLU A 139 -6.61 49.66 21.06
N ALA A 140 -5.81 50.27 20.18
CA ALA A 140 -4.38 50.44 20.35
C ALA A 140 -4.10 51.93 20.22
N GLU A 141 -3.87 52.55 21.37
CA GLU A 141 -3.40 53.91 21.57
C GLU A 141 -2.14 54.17 20.75
N ALA A 142 -2.13 55.25 19.98
CA ALA A 142 -0.94 55.80 19.36
C ALA A 142 -0.58 57.06 20.14
N GLU A 143 0.48 57.03 20.94
CA GLU A 143 1.19 58.23 21.37
C GLU A 143 2.65 57.93 21.76
N ASP A 144 3.54 58.69 21.12
CA ASP A 144 4.82 59.22 21.59
C ASP A 144 6.07 58.33 21.72
N PHE A 145 6.87 58.33 20.65
CA PHE A 145 8.33 58.26 20.73
C PHE A 145 8.92 59.68 20.62
N ASN A 146 9.31 60.25 21.76
CA ASN A 146 10.22 61.39 21.87
C ASN A 146 11.41 60.98 22.74
N ASN A 147 12.52 60.56 22.11
CA ASN A 147 13.92 60.90 22.42
C ASN A 147 14.87 60.11 21.51
#